data_AF-A0A357AGJ8-F1
#
_entry.id   AF-A0A357AGJ8-F1
#
_cell.length_a   1.000
_cell.length_b   1.000
_cell.length_c   1.000
_cell.angle_alpha   90.00
_cell.angle_beta   90.00
_cell.angle_gamma   90.00
#
_symmetry.space_group_name_H-M   'P 1'
#
loop_
_entity.id
_entity.type
_entity.pdbx_description
1 polymer ?
#
loop_
_entity_poly.entity_id
_entity_poly.type
_entity_poly.pdbx_seq_one_letter_code
_entity_poly.pdbx_strand_id
1 'polypeptide(L)'
;MLLSLAIIFLIASPSSNAYMDPNSQYVESYISFNEKINVNTTAHIKLRDINTSQTIATCYTFSTGGYAIVDTPNNRIYEYSLTNSSPYFGQKGNCYYGGPFNYFIKSGSNFIHTLDHSEVSESELIKKVAKFTQYRASSKNSKSISEKLKELDSAKKSFSITSSASQRDLYGSLSTAWVSSYCGPTSAYIVLEYMGKLRANHSDPEGEIIYISGFTGKGVNLDSLRNGITNYLSTHSLSGTAYSCSYSFNTVKSKINVNTPITLGTDGHVQTIHGYRLETISVNNKIYTLYTNDSWGSNDVAITYEINPDTPYPPSYLNDHVYID
;
A
#
# COMPACT_ATOMS: atom_id res chain seq x y z
N MET A 1 -62.12 22.45 -14.92
CA MET A 1 -60.72 22.22 -14.50
C MET A 1 -60.75 21.50 -13.17
N LEU A 2 -60.52 20.19 -13.18
CA LEU A 2 -60.37 19.35 -11.99
C LEU A 2 -58.91 19.43 -11.55
N LEU A 3 -58.64 19.93 -10.34
CA LEU A 3 -57.37 19.71 -9.65
C LEU A 3 -57.58 18.59 -8.64
N SER A 4 -57.07 17.40 -8.92
CA SER A 4 -57.00 16.31 -7.94
C SER A 4 -55.79 16.52 -7.04
N LEU A 5 -56.02 16.74 -5.75
CA LEU A 5 -54.97 16.76 -4.74
C LEU A 5 -54.61 15.31 -4.40
N ALA A 6 -53.51 14.80 -4.97
CA ALA A 6 -52.96 13.51 -4.58
C ALA A 6 -52.11 13.69 -3.31
N ILE A 7 -52.64 13.23 -2.17
CA ILE A 7 -51.85 13.10 -0.94
C ILE A 7 -50.96 11.88 -1.13
N ILE A 8 -49.68 12.13 -1.43
CA ILE A 8 -48.64 11.11 -1.43
C ILE A 8 -48.27 10.85 0.04
N PHE A 9 -48.76 9.73 0.60
CA PHE A 9 -48.14 9.16 1.79
C PHE A 9 -46.73 8.69 1.39
N LEU A 10 -45.71 9.46 1.74
CA LEU A 10 -44.36 8.91 1.87
C LEU A 10 -44.40 7.89 3.01
N ILE A 11 -44.57 6.63 2.66
CA ILE A 11 -44.16 5.54 3.54
C ILE A 11 -42.64 5.59 3.50
N ALA A 12 -42.04 6.27 4.48
CA ALA A 12 -40.65 6.03 4.81
C ALA A 12 -40.57 4.55 5.20
N SER A 13 -40.13 3.71 4.27
CA SER A 13 -39.70 2.37 4.62
C SER A 13 -38.62 2.53 5.69
N PRO A 14 -38.75 1.89 6.86
CA PRO A 14 -37.66 1.87 7.81
C PRO A 14 -36.49 1.25 7.04
N SER A 15 -35.43 2.03 6.81
CA SER A 15 -34.19 1.50 6.28
C SER A 15 -33.83 0.34 7.17
N SER A 16 -33.92 -0.87 6.63
CA SER A 16 -33.51 -2.08 7.34
C SER A 16 -32.14 -1.78 7.93
N ASN A 17 -32.02 -1.88 9.25
CA ASN A 17 -30.75 -2.12 9.91
C ASN A 17 -30.22 -3.44 9.34
N ALA A 18 -29.70 -3.40 8.11
CA ALA A 18 -28.95 -4.49 7.55
C ALA A 18 -27.78 -4.66 8.52
N TYR A 19 -27.74 -5.82 9.17
CA TYR A 19 -26.62 -6.18 10.02
C TYR A 19 -25.36 -6.06 9.17
N MET A 20 -24.62 -4.96 9.35
CA MET A 20 -23.33 -4.80 8.71
C MET A 20 -22.43 -5.90 9.21
N ASP A 21 -21.80 -6.60 8.27
CA ASP A 21 -20.75 -7.56 8.63
C ASP A 21 -19.69 -6.84 9.49
N PRO A 22 -19.33 -7.39 10.67
CA PRO A 22 -18.40 -6.73 11.58
C PRO A 22 -17.05 -6.37 10.95
N ASN A 23 -16.58 -7.15 9.97
CA ASN A 23 -15.34 -6.83 9.25
C ASN A 23 -15.51 -5.57 8.42
N SER A 24 -16.60 -5.46 7.66
CA SER A 24 -16.95 -4.27 6.88
C SER A 24 -17.00 -3.03 7.78
N GLN A 25 -17.69 -3.11 8.92
CA GLN A 25 -17.74 -2.02 9.90
C GLN A 25 -16.37 -1.63 10.43
N TYR A 26 -15.49 -2.61 10.69
CA TYR A 26 -14.12 -2.36 11.12
C TYR A 26 -13.29 -1.66 10.03
N VAL A 27 -13.37 -2.09 8.78
CA VAL A 27 -12.67 -1.44 7.66
C VAL A 27 -13.10 0.02 7.54
N GLU A 28 -14.41 0.27 7.48
CA GLU A 28 -14.93 1.63 7.35
C GLU A 28 -14.53 2.51 8.54
N SER A 29 -14.61 1.97 9.76
CA SER A 29 -14.23 2.69 10.98
C SER A 29 -12.74 2.99 11.04
N TYR A 30 -11.90 2.06 10.56
CA TYR A 30 -10.45 2.23 10.45
C TYR A 30 -10.12 3.33 9.46
N ILE A 31 -10.70 3.30 8.25
CA ILE A 31 -10.45 4.33 7.22
C ILE A 31 -10.96 5.69 7.71
N SER A 32 -12.13 5.74 8.34
CA SER A 32 -12.65 6.96 8.98
C SER A 32 -11.75 7.49 10.08
N PHE A 33 -11.14 6.62 10.89
CA PHE A 33 -10.18 7.04 11.90
C PHE A 33 -8.86 7.52 11.28
N ASN A 34 -8.29 6.78 10.33
CA ASN A 34 -6.97 7.01 9.78
C ASN A 34 -6.98 8.16 8.78
N GLU A 35 -7.86 8.10 7.79
CA GLU A 35 -7.93 9.04 6.67
C GLU A 35 -8.87 10.23 6.93
N LYS A 36 -9.60 10.23 8.05
CA LYS A 36 -10.59 11.26 8.41
C LYS A 36 -11.69 11.42 7.34
N ILE A 37 -11.99 10.35 6.61
CA ILE A 37 -13.05 10.29 5.61
C ILE A 37 -13.94 9.08 5.81
N ASN A 38 -15.22 9.18 5.48
CA ASN A 38 -16.12 8.04 5.55
C ASN A 38 -16.14 7.32 4.20
N VAL A 39 -16.07 5.99 4.26
CA VAL A 39 -16.21 5.09 3.11
C VAL A 39 -17.26 4.05 3.46
N ASN A 40 -17.89 3.45 2.44
CA ASN A 40 -18.74 2.27 2.62
C ASN A 40 -18.20 1.13 1.74
N THR A 41 -18.13 -0.09 2.25
CA THR A 41 -17.73 -1.26 1.46
C THR A 41 -18.90 -1.79 0.62
N THR A 42 -18.60 -2.35 -0.55
CA THR A 42 -19.62 -2.79 -1.53
C THR A 42 -19.40 -4.20 -2.05
N ALA A 43 -18.15 -4.63 -2.22
CA ALA A 43 -17.82 -5.96 -2.74
C ALA A 43 -16.62 -6.54 -2.01
N HIS A 44 -16.64 -7.86 -1.76
CA HIS A 44 -15.62 -8.56 -0.97
C HIS A 44 -15.07 -9.77 -1.75
N ILE A 45 -13.75 -9.81 -1.97
CA ILE A 45 -13.06 -10.93 -2.61
C ILE A 45 -12.16 -11.62 -1.59
N LYS A 46 -12.37 -12.93 -1.37
CA LYS A 46 -11.50 -13.74 -0.51
C LYS A 46 -10.16 -13.99 -1.19
N LEU A 47 -9.08 -13.70 -0.48
CA LEU A 47 -7.71 -13.85 -0.95
C LEU A 47 -7.05 -15.03 -0.26
N ARG A 48 -6.44 -15.89 -1.07
CA ARG A 48 -5.80 -17.12 -0.61
C ARG A 48 -4.30 -16.93 -0.43
N ASP A 49 -3.77 -17.68 0.53
CA ASP A 49 -2.34 -17.87 0.70
C ASP A 49 -1.76 -18.57 -0.52
N ILE A 50 -0.60 -18.11 -0.97
CA ILE A 50 0.13 -18.73 -2.10
C ILE A 50 0.54 -20.16 -1.76
N ASN A 51 0.97 -20.44 -0.53
CA ASN A 51 1.56 -21.72 -0.15
C ASN A 51 0.50 -22.76 0.22
N THR A 52 -0.55 -22.34 0.94
CA THR A 52 -1.54 -23.25 1.54
C THR A 52 -2.91 -23.21 0.87
N SER A 53 -3.16 -22.23 -0.01
CA SER A 53 -4.49 -21.98 -0.61
C SER A 53 -5.63 -21.70 0.38
N GLN A 54 -5.33 -21.57 1.68
CA GLN A 54 -6.29 -21.15 2.69
C GLN A 54 -6.62 -19.66 2.51
N THR A 55 -7.84 -19.24 2.86
CA THR A 55 -8.17 -17.81 2.85
C THR A 55 -7.46 -17.11 3.99
N ILE A 56 -6.72 -16.05 3.67
CA ILE A 56 -5.89 -15.30 4.64
C ILE A 56 -6.26 -13.83 4.71
N ALA A 57 -6.92 -13.32 3.69
CA ALA A 57 -7.33 -11.94 3.63
C ALA A 57 -8.62 -11.78 2.83
N THR A 58 -9.21 -10.61 2.93
CA THR A 58 -10.36 -10.19 2.13
C THR A 58 -10.05 -8.83 1.52
N CYS A 59 -10.24 -8.68 0.22
CA CYS A 59 -10.21 -7.39 -0.48
C CYS A 59 -11.61 -6.79 -0.48
N TYR A 60 -11.78 -5.66 0.19
CA TYR A 60 -13.00 -4.86 0.22
C TYR A 60 -12.90 -3.78 -0.85
N THR A 61 -13.93 -3.59 -1.65
CA THR A 61 -14.07 -2.44 -2.55
C THR A 61 -14.91 -1.37 -1.88
N PHE A 62 -14.52 -0.11 -2.00
CA PHE A 62 -15.29 1.03 -1.53
C PHE A 62 -16.28 1.50 -2.59
N SER A 63 -17.43 2.02 -2.15
CA SER A 63 -18.42 2.69 -3.00
C SER A 63 -17.85 3.89 -3.77
N THR A 64 -16.74 4.46 -3.31
CA THR A 64 -16.02 5.56 -3.97
C THR A 64 -15.02 5.11 -5.04
N GLY A 65 -14.84 3.81 -5.26
CA GLY A 65 -13.92 3.24 -6.27
C GLY A 65 -12.59 2.71 -5.72
N GLY A 66 -12.26 3.01 -4.45
CA GLY A 66 -11.07 2.48 -3.76
C GLY A 66 -11.19 1.02 -3.28
N TYR A 67 -10.19 0.54 -2.56
CA TYR A 67 -10.18 -0.78 -1.93
C TYR A 67 -9.38 -0.83 -0.62
N ALA A 68 -9.57 -1.89 0.17
CA ALA A 68 -8.69 -2.29 1.27
C ALA A 68 -8.47 -3.80 1.32
N ILE A 69 -7.25 -4.24 1.58
CA ILE A 69 -6.90 -5.65 1.81
C ILE A 69 -6.67 -5.88 3.30
N VAL A 70 -7.45 -6.80 3.86
CA VAL A 70 -7.54 -6.99 5.31
C VAL A 70 -7.21 -8.44 5.66
N ASP A 71 -6.22 -8.62 6.53
CA ASP A 71 -6.00 -9.88 7.25
C ASP A 71 -7.21 -10.19 8.10
N THR A 72 -8.06 -11.10 7.62
CA THR A 72 -9.31 -11.43 8.29
C THR A 72 -9.06 -12.21 9.58
N PRO A 73 -8.13 -13.19 9.65
CA PRO A 73 -7.76 -13.83 10.90
C PRO A 73 -7.19 -12.89 11.98
N ASN A 74 -6.41 -11.87 11.58
CA ASN A 74 -5.69 -11.01 12.53
C ASN A 74 -6.27 -9.60 12.65
N ASN A 75 -7.39 -9.28 12.02
CA ASN A 75 -8.03 -7.96 12.06
C ASN A 75 -7.02 -6.82 11.80
N ARG A 76 -6.24 -6.93 10.73
CA ARG A 76 -5.26 -5.91 10.31
C ARG A 76 -5.49 -5.51 8.88
N ILE A 77 -5.41 -4.21 8.61
CA ILE A 77 -5.35 -3.72 7.24
C ILE A 77 -3.89 -3.76 6.79
N TYR A 78 -3.61 -4.41 5.67
CA TYR A 78 -2.27 -4.46 5.08
C TYR A 78 -2.05 -3.32 4.10
N GLU A 79 -3.08 -3.05 3.31
CA GLU A 79 -2.97 -2.12 2.19
C GLU A 79 -4.36 -1.55 1.87
N TYR A 80 -4.41 -0.32 1.39
CA TYR A 80 -5.62 0.25 0.80
C TYR A 80 -5.29 1.35 -0.21
N SER A 81 -6.25 1.68 -1.05
CA SER A 81 -6.27 2.95 -1.76
C SER A 81 -7.69 3.51 -1.74
N LEU A 82 -7.81 4.83 -1.62
CA LEU A 82 -9.13 5.48 -1.57
C LEU A 82 -9.74 5.72 -2.95
N THR A 83 -8.89 5.75 -3.98
CA THR A 83 -9.22 6.18 -5.34
C THR A 83 -8.85 5.16 -6.40
N ASN A 84 -7.80 4.36 -6.20
CA ASN A 84 -7.41 3.34 -7.16
C ASN A 84 -8.34 2.13 -7.10
N SER A 85 -8.65 1.55 -8.26
CA SER A 85 -9.45 0.33 -8.35
C SER A 85 -8.75 -0.83 -7.66
N SER A 86 -9.54 -1.79 -7.15
CA SER A 86 -9.00 -3.03 -6.59
C SER A 86 -8.09 -3.75 -7.59
N PRO A 87 -6.92 -4.29 -7.17
CA PRO A 87 -6.07 -5.10 -8.04
C PRO A 87 -6.77 -6.39 -8.52
N TYR A 88 -7.87 -6.78 -7.88
CA TYR A 88 -8.67 -7.95 -8.26
C TYR A 88 -9.95 -7.57 -9.02
N PHE A 89 -10.09 -6.33 -9.46
CA PHE A 89 -11.26 -5.91 -10.24
C PHE A 89 -11.43 -6.77 -11.49
N GLY A 90 -12.64 -7.30 -11.70
CA GLY A 90 -12.98 -8.15 -12.84
C GLY A 90 -12.38 -9.56 -12.83
N GLN A 91 -11.56 -9.92 -11.82
CA GLN A 91 -10.94 -11.24 -11.75
C GLN A 91 -11.96 -12.33 -11.45
N LYS A 92 -11.82 -13.47 -12.12
CA LYS A 92 -12.69 -14.64 -11.94
C LYS A 92 -11.90 -15.77 -11.31
N GLY A 93 -12.52 -16.47 -10.35
CA GLY A 93 -11.92 -17.62 -9.68
C GLY A 93 -11.14 -17.28 -8.42
N ASN A 94 -10.17 -18.13 -8.08
CA ASN A 94 -9.39 -18.00 -6.85
C ASN A 94 -8.33 -16.91 -6.99
N CYS A 95 -8.43 -15.89 -6.14
CA CYS A 95 -7.44 -14.82 -6.00
C CYS A 95 -6.45 -15.15 -4.88
N TYR A 96 -5.18 -14.79 -5.09
CA TYR A 96 -4.08 -15.09 -4.18
C TYR A 96 -3.34 -13.81 -3.80
N TYR A 97 -2.85 -13.74 -2.56
CA TYR A 97 -2.19 -12.56 -2.01
C TYR A 97 -0.90 -12.96 -1.29
N GLY A 98 0.19 -12.30 -1.65
CA GLY A 98 1.53 -12.52 -1.12
C GLY A 98 2.05 -11.40 -0.21
N GLY A 99 1.19 -10.47 0.17
CA GLY A 99 1.58 -9.23 0.86
C GLY A 99 1.40 -8.02 -0.03
N PRO A 100 1.72 -6.82 0.47
CA PRO A 100 1.57 -5.58 -0.29
C PRO A 100 2.19 -5.70 -1.68
N PHE A 101 1.50 -5.20 -2.70
CA PHE A 101 1.91 -5.27 -4.11
C PHE A 101 2.09 -6.67 -4.72
N ASN A 102 1.61 -7.72 -4.06
CA ASN A 102 1.78 -9.11 -4.52
C ASN A 102 0.42 -9.76 -4.76
N TYR A 103 -0.19 -9.47 -5.92
CA TYR A 103 -1.56 -9.89 -6.26
C TYR A 103 -1.58 -10.88 -7.43
N PHE A 104 -2.16 -12.07 -7.24
CA PHE A 104 -2.08 -13.13 -8.25
C PHE A 104 -3.39 -13.88 -8.49
N ILE A 105 -3.48 -14.45 -9.68
CA ILE A 105 -4.39 -15.56 -10.02
C ILE A 105 -3.55 -16.79 -10.38
N LYS A 106 -4.09 -18.00 -10.18
CA LYS A 106 -3.40 -19.25 -10.53
C LYS A 106 -3.77 -19.69 -11.95
N SER A 107 -2.76 -20.02 -12.76
CA SER A 107 -2.91 -20.56 -14.12
C SER A 107 -2.02 -21.81 -14.26
N GLY A 108 -2.64 -22.99 -14.21
CA GLY A 108 -1.88 -24.25 -14.17
C GLY A 108 -0.96 -24.34 -12.95
N SER A 109 0.34 -24.52 -13.18
CA SER A 109 1.39 -24.56 -12.15
C SER A 109 1.99 -23.19 -11.82
N ASN A 110 1.56 -22.14 -12.51
CA ASN A 110 2.14 -20.81 -12.42
C ASN A 110 1.13 -19.82 -11.83
N PHE A 111 1.64 -18.68 -11.42
CA PHE A 111 0.86 -17.55 -10.95
C PHE A 111 1.03 -16.39 -11.92
N ILE A 112 -0.07 -15.72 -12.24
CA ILE A 112 -0.09 -14.53 -13.08
C ILE A 112 -0.37 -13.34 -12.19
N HIS A 113 0.51 -12.35 -12.20
CA HIS A 113 0.33 -11.12 -11.47
C HIS A 113 -0.79 -10.29 -12.09
N THR A 114 -1.68 -9.75 -11.27
CA THR A 114 -2.94 -9.16 -11.78
C THR A 114 -2.77 -7.79 -12.45
N LEU A 115 -1.67 -7.07 -12.16
CA LEU A 115 -1.44 -5.72 -12.69
C LEU A 115 -0.59 -5.70 -13.95
N ASP A 116 0.55 -6.41 -13.96
CA ASP A 116 1.52 -6.38 -15.06
C ASP A 116 1.50 -7.66 -15.92
N HIS A 117 0.62 -8.62 -15.58
CA HIS A 117 0.43 -9.90 -16.25
C HIS A 117 1.69 -10.76 -16.36
N SER A 118 2.70 -10.47 -15.55
CA SER A 118 3.90 -11.29 -15.45
C SER A 118 3.55 -12.67 -14.88
N GLU A 119 4.20 -13.70 -15.42
CA GLU A 119 4.04 -15.08 -14.97
C GLU A 119 5.22 -15.49 -14.10
N VAL A 120 4.94 -16.15 -12.99
CA VAL A 120 5.94 -16.64 -12.04
C VAL A 120 5.62 -18.06 -11.61
N SER A 121 6.65 -18.91 -11.54
CA SER A 121 6.46 -20.28 -11.06
C SER A 121 6.09 -20.27 -9.57
N GLU A 122 5.28 -21.25 -9.14
CA GLU A 122 4.92 -21.40 -7.72
C GLU A 122 6.15 -21.42 -6.81
N SER A 123 7.21 -22.16 -7.20
CA SER A 123 8.44 -22.29 -6.42
C SER A 123 9.22 -20.98 -6.25
N GLU A 124 9.19 -20.11 -7.26
CA GLU A 124 9.84 -18.81 -7.23
C GLU A 124 9.02 -17.83 -6.41
N LEU A 125 7.70 -17.84 -6.59
CA LEU A 125 6.80 -16.97 -5.86
C LEU A 125 6.84 -17.24 -4.35
N ILE A 126 6.85 -18.51 -3.93
CA ILE A 126 6.98 -18.90 -2.52
C ILE A 126 8.23 -18.27 -1.88
N LYS A 127 9.36 -18.25 -2.60
CA LYS A 127 10.60 -17.61 -2.12
C LYS A 127 10.46 -16.10 -2.07
N LYS A 128 9.82 -15.51 -3.07
CA LYS A 128 9.60 -14.06 -3.21
C LYS A 128 8.78 -13.49 -2.05
N VAL A 129 7.76 -14.21 -1.58
CA VAL A 129 6.81 -13.76 -0.54
C VAL A 129 7.07 -14.35 0.86
N ALA A 130 8.27 -14.88 1.08
CA ALA A 130 8.58 -15.67 2.27
C ALA A 130 8.53 -14.84 3.57
N LYS A 131 8.99 -13.59 3.57
CA LYS A 131 9.00 -12.76 4.78
C LYS A 131 7.60 -12.33 5.17
N PHE A 132 6.74 -12.01 4.19
CA PHE A 132 5.32 -11.74 4.44
C PHE A 132 4.63 -12.96 5.03
N THR A 133 4.85 -14.13 4.45
CA THR A 133 4.28 -15.40 4.95
C THR A 133 4.71 -15.66 6.39
N GLN A 134 6.00 -15.50 6.69
CA GLN A 134 6.54 -15.67 8.04
C GLN A 134 5.97 -14.64 9.02
N TYR A 135 5.92 -13.36 8.63
CA TYR A 135 5.33 -12.29 9.42
C TYR A 135 3.89 -12.60 9.78
N ARG A 136 3.05 -12.99 8.81
CA ARG A 136 1.64 -13.31 9.04
C ARG A 136 1.46 -14.48 10.01
N ALA A 137 2.35 -15.48 9.94
CA ALA A 137 2.28 -16.66 10.81
C ALA A 137 2.71 -16.34 12.27
N SER A 138 3.68 -15.46 12.46
CA SER A 138 4.21 -15.09 13.79
C SER A 138 3.46 -13.93 14.45
N SER A 139 2.95 -13.01 13.64
CA SER A 139 2.26 -11.80 14.06
C SER A 139 0.78 -12.10 14.28
N LYS A 140 0.42 -12.77 15.37
CA LYS A 140 -0.99 -12.97 15.73
C LYS A 140 -1.55 -11.77 16.46
N ASN A 141 -2.73 -11.31 16.07
CA ASN A 141 -3.43 -10.27 16.82
C ASN A 141 -4.41 -10.94 17.77
N SER A 142 -4.26 -10.68 19.07
CA SER A 142 -5.13 -11.27 20.09
C SER A 142 -6.53 -10.64 20.13
N LYS A 143 -6.69 -9.43 19.58
CA LYS A 143 -7.93 -8.65 19.68
C LYS A 143 -8.96 -9.04 18.63
N SER A 144 -10.18 -9.23 19.10
CA SER A 144 -11.37 -9.35 18.26
C SER A 144 -11.70 -8.03 17.55
N ILE A 145 -12.52 -8.12 16.50
CA ILE A 145 -13.10 -6.96 15.80
C ILE A 145 -13.81 -6.02 16.77
N SER A 146 -14.56 -6.56 17.73
CA SER A 146 -15.33 -5.77 18.69
C SER A 146 -14.42 -4.92 19.59
N GLU A 147 -13.25 -5.45 19.96
CA GLU A 147 -12.26 -4.72 20.75
C GLU A 147 -11.58 -3.66 19.90
N LYS A 148 -11.22 -3.99 18.65
CA LYS A 148 -10.65 -3.03 17.69
C LYS A 148 -11.56 -1.82 17.46
N LEU A 149 -12.86 -2.05 17.26
CA LEU A 149 -13.84 -0.97 17.11
C LEU A 149 -13.90 -0.07 18.35
N LYS A 150 -13.96 -0.66 19.55
CA LYS A 150 -13.94 0.11 20.80
C LYS A 150 -12.68 0.94 20.97
N GLU A 151 -11.52 0.43 20.55
CA GLU A 151 -10.27 1.18 20.60
C GLU A 151 -10.29 2.39 19.67
N LEU A 152 -10.75 2.21 18.43
CA LEU A 152 -10.90 3.31 17.46
C LEU A 152 -11.90 4.35 17.97
N ASP A 153 -13.05 3.93 18.51
CA ASP A 153 -14.05 4.84 19.07
C ASP A 153 -13.53 5.62 20.28
N SER A 154 -12.75 4.96 21.14
CA SER A 154 -12.12 5.60 22.29
C SER A 154 -11.09 6.63 21.84
N ALA A 155 -10.25 6.29 20.86
CA ALA A 155 -9.25 7.18 20.27
C ALA A 155 -9.88 8.39 19.56
N LYS A 156 -11.04 8.21 18.89
CA LYS A 156 -11.82 9.32 18.30
C LYS A 156 -12.32 10.30 19.37
N LYS A 157 -12.75 9.79 20.53
CA LYS A 157 -13.29 10.63 21.63
C LYS A 157 -12.20 11.37 22.40
N SER A 158 -11.00 10.83 22.49
CA SER A 158 -9.86 11.42 23.21
C SER A 158 -9.06 12.45 22.38
N PHE A 159 -9.69 13.07 21.39
CA PHE A 159 -9.12 13.98 20.37
C PHE A 159 -8.26 15.15 20.90
N SER A 160 -8.21 15.38 22.22
CA SER A 160 -7.41 16.43 22.86
C SER A 160 -5.98 16.01 23.27
N ILE A 161 -5.56 14.74 23.15
CA ILE A 161 -4.25 14.27 23.70
C ILE A 161 -3.42 13.42 22.73
N THR A 162 -3.99 12.83 21.68
CA THR A 162 -3.24 11.97 20.74
C THR A 162 -2.49 12.79 19.70
N SER A 163 -1.15 12.69 19.71
CA SER A 163 -0.32 13.28 18.66
C SER A 163 -0.55 12.54 17.33
N SER A 164 -1.03 13.27 16.33
CA SER A 164 -1.03 12.85 14.93
C SER A 164 0.13 13.54 14.22
N ALA A 165 0.86 12.79 13.41
CA ALA A 165 1.83 13.36 12.48
C ALA A 165 1.50 12.82 11.09
N SER A 166 1.18 13.71 10.16
CA SER A 166 0.88 13.35 8.78
C SER A 166 1.52 14.35 7.84
N GLN A 167 2.23 13.83 6.85
CA GLN A 167 2.58 14.57 5.64
C GLN A 167 2.11 13.69 4.49
N ARG A 168 1.01 14.08 3.85
CA ARG A 168 0.38 13.25 2.82
C ARG A 168 1.08 13.39 1.47
N ASP A 169 1.55 14.60 1.19
CA ASP A 169 2.06 14.98 -0.11
C ASP A 169 3.43 15.64 0.01
N LEU A 170 4.29 15.32 -0.95
CA LEU A 170 5.40 16.17 -1.33
C LEU A 170 4.84 17.44 -2.02
N TYR A 171 5.66 18.47 -2.23
CA TYR A 171 5.22 19.71 -2.88
C TYR A 171 4.71 19.52 -4.32
N GLY A 172 5.09 18.43 -4.99
CA GLY A 172 4.60 18.06 -6.31
C GLY A 172 4.13 16.61 -6.37
N SER A 173 3.37 16.28 -7.43
CA SER A 173 2.97 14.92 -7.71
C SER A 173 4.15 14.10 -8.25
N LEU A 174 4.18 12.82 -7.90
CA LEU A 174 5.09 11.86 -8.51
C LEU A 174 4.58 11.43 -9.88
N SER A 175 5.51 11.14 -10.79
CA SER A 175 5.18 10.56 -12.08
C SER A 175 4.54 9.19 -11.96
N THR A 176 3.61 8.92 -12.87
CA THR A 176 2.90 7.66 -13.00
C THR A 176 3.43 6.82 -14.17
N ALA A 177 4.57 7.20 -14.76
CA ALA A 177 5.23 6.40 -15.77
C ALA A 177 5.81 5.13 -15.15
N TRP A 178 5.72 4.00 -15.88
CA TRP A 178 6.24 2.72 -15.41
C TRP A 178 6.53 1.79 -16.60
N VAL A 179 7.38 0.79 -16.36
CA VAL A 179 7.66 -0.28 -17.32
C VAL A 179 7.43 -1.63 -16.62
N SER A 180 6.74 -2.56 -17.30
CA SER A 180 6.46 -3.88 -16.75
C SER A 180 7.73 -4.61 -16.34
N SER A 181 7.72 -5.23 -15.15
CA SER A 181 8.87 -5.90 -14.52
C SER A 181 10.06 -5.00 -14.13
N TYR A 182 9.92 -3.67 -14.12
CA TYR A 182 11.00 -2.71 -13.84
C TYR A 182 10.76 -1.90 -12.54
N CYS A 183 10.09 -2.48 -11.53
CA CYS A 183 9.73 -1.75 -10.31
C CYS A 183 10.91 -1.03 -9.61
N GLY A 184 12.11 -1.63 -9.60
CA GLY A 184 13.33 -0.98 -9.11
C GLY A 184 13.71 0.27 -9.92
N PRO A 185 14.03 0.12 -11.23
CA PRO A 185 14.29 1.26 -12.12
C PRO A 185 13.18 2.32 -12.14
N THR A 186 11.90 1.92 -12.11
CA THR A 186 10.75 2.84 -12.04
C THR A 186 10.79 3.67 -10.78
N SER A 187 11.00 3.05 -9.60
CA SER A 187 11.14 3.77 -8.34
C SER A 187 12.34 4.73 -8.35
N ALA A 188 13.47 4.32 -8.95
CA ALA A 188 14.63 5.21 -9.12
C ALA A 188 14.32 6.41 -10.02
N TYR A 189 13.67 6.17 -11.17
CA TYR A 189 13.22 7.21 -12.08
C TYR A 189 12.32 8.23 -11.38
N ILE A 190 11.30 7.76 -10.65
CA ILE A 190 10.36 8.64 -9.93
C ILE A 190 11.08 9.54 -8.92
N VAL A 191 12.02 8.99 -8.14
CA VAL A 191 12.81 9.77 -7.18
C VAL A 191 13.71 10.77 -7.91
N LEU A 192 14.42 10.36 -8.96
CA LEU A 192 15.31 11.23 -9.73
C LEU A 192 14.55 12.36 -10.44
N GLU A 193 13.41 12.06 -11.05
CA GLU A 193 12.54 13.03 -11.71
C GLU A 193 12.05 14.07 -10.71
N TYR A 194 11.51 13.61 -9.57
CA TYR A 194 11.01 14.51 -8.53
C TYR A 194 12.09 15.47 -8.02
N MET A 195 13.33 14.98 -7.90
CA MET A 195 14.48 15.78 -7.46
C MET A 195 15.10 16.64 -8.57
N GLY A 196 14.59 16.60 -9.81
CA GLY A 196 15.16 17.30 -10.96
C GLY A 196 16.55 16.78 -11.35
N LYS A 197 16.80 15.48 -11.12
CA LYS A 197 18.09 14.79 -11.32
C LYS A 197 18.04 13.79 -12.48
N LEU A 198 17.31 14.10 -13.53
CA LEU A 198 17.39 13.35 -14.79
C LEU A 198 18.39 14.01 -15.75
N ARG A 199 19.02 13.21 -16.61
CA ARG A 199 19.95 13.69 -17.64
C ARG A 199 19.26 14.67 -18.60
N ALA A 200 20.02 15.57 -19.21
CA ALA A 200 19.47 16.51 -20.19
C ALA A 200 18.83 15.78 -21.39
N ASN A 201 17.78 16.37 -21.95
CA ASN A 201 17.05 15.89 -23.13
C ASN A 201 16.33 14.54 -22.97
N HIS A 202 16.08 14.07 -21.74
CA HIS A 202 15.06 13.04 -21.53
C HIS A 202 13.70 13.65 -21.89
N SER A 203 12.90 12.94 -22.69
CA SER A 203 11.54 13.37 -23.07
C SER A 203 10.53 12.22 -23.08
N ASP A 204 11.04 10.98 -23.07
CA ASP A 204 10.26 9.77 -22.97
C ASP A 204 10.50 9.13 -21.58
N PRO A 205 9.51 9.21 -20.67
CA PRO A 205 9.61 8.61 -19.34
C PRO A 205 9.92 7.11 -19.34
N GLU A 206 9.28 6.33 -20.22
CA GLU A 206 9.49 4.87 -20.26
C GLU A 206 10.88 4.54 -20.80
N GLY A 207 11.31 5.25 -21.84
CA GLY A 207 12.68 5.18 -22.36
C GLY A 207 13.73 5.54 -21.30
N GLU A 208 13.45 6.51 -20.43
CA GLU A 208 14.37 6.89 -19.34
C GLU A 208 14.40 5.83 -18.23
N ILE A 209 13.25 5.21 -17.88
CA ILE A 209 13.21 4.07 -16.96
C ILE A 209 14.06 2.91 -17.51
N ILE A 210 13.94 2.60 -18.80
CA ILE A 210 14.75 1.56 -19.47
C ILE A 210 16.24 1.95 -19.44
N TYR A 211 16.57 3.21 -19.68
CA TYR A 211 17.94 3.70 -19.62
C TYR A 211 18.55 3.57 -18.22
N ILE A 212 17.82 4.00 -17.18
CA ILE A 212 18.23 3.86 -15.76
C ILE A 212 18.44 2.38 -15.40
N SER A 213 17.64 1.47 -15.95
CA SER A 213 17.80 0.02 -15.72
C SER A 213 19.17 -0.52 -16.16
N GLY A 214 19.85 0.14 -17.08
CA GLY A 214 21.23 -0.19 -17.47
C GLY A 214 22.24 0.01 -16.33
N PHE A 215 21.93 0.85 -15.34
CA PHE A 215 22.75 1.10 -14.16
C PHE A 215 22.30 0.29 -12.95
N THR A 216 20.98 0.19 -12.74
CA THR A 216 20.41 -0.43 -11.53
C THR A 216 20.19 -1.94 -11.69
N GLY A 217 20.17 -2.43 -12.93
CA GLY A 217 19.59 -3.73 -13.27
C GLY A 217 18.06 -3.70 -13.25
N LYS A 218 17.43 -4.77 -13.76
CA LYS A 218 15.97 -4.90 -13.80
C LYS A 218 15.34 -5.39 -12.48
N GLY A 219 16.11 -6.16 -11.70
CA GLY A 219 15.62 -6.83 -10.49
C GLY A 219 15.58 -5.96 -9.24
N VAL A 220 14.91 -6.44 -8.19
CA VAL A 220 14.63 -5.74 -6.92
C VAL A 220 15.80 -5.71 -5.91
N ASN A 221 17.04 -5.92 -6.35
CA ASN A 221 18.18 -5.85 -5.45
C ASN A 221 18.47 -4.38 -5.07
N LEU A 222 18.23 -4.03 -3.81
CA LEU A 222 18.36 -2.65 -3.32
C LEU A 222 19.81 -2.15 -3.29
N ASP A 223 20.81 -3.04 -3.16
CA ASP A 223 22.23 -2.65 -3.29
C ASP A 223 22.58 -2.32 -4.75
N SER A 224 22.06 -3.11 -5.69
CA SER A 224 22.18 -2.81 -7.13
C SER A 224 21.47 -1.50 -7.47
N LEU A 225 20.31 -1.25 -6.87
CA LEU A 225 19.57 0.00 -7.04
C LEU A 225 20.37 1.20 -6.51
N ARG A 226 20.88 1.12 -5.28
CA ARG A 226 21.73 2.16 -4.68
C ARG A 226 22.96 2.44 -5.54
N ASN A 227 23.72 1.40 -5.88
CA ASN A 227 24.94 1.56 -6.69
C ASN A 227 24.61 2.12 -8.08
N GLY A 228 23.53 1.65 -8.70
CA GLY A 228 23.07 2.10 -10.00
C GLY A 228 22.67 3.57 -10.01
N ILE A 229 21.90 4.03 -9.02
CA ILE A 229 21.54 5.45 -8.90
C ILE A 229 22.79 6.33 -8.72
N THR A 230 23.72 5.93 -7.84
CA THR A 230 24.98 6.67 -7.65
C THR A 230 25.80 6.72 -8.94
N ASN A 231 25.88 5.61 -9.68
CA ASN A 231 26.57 5.56 -10.97
C ASN A 231 25.89 6.42 -12.04
N TYR A 232 24.56 6.42 -12.10
CA TYR A 232 23.78 7.28 -13.01
C TYR A 232 24.06 8.76 -12.74
N LEU A 233 23.99 9.19 -11.47
CA LEU A 233 24.26 10.57 -11.07
C LEU A 233 25.69 11.00 -11.46
N SER A 234 26.69 10.17 -11.13
CA SER A 234 28.10 10.40 -11.46
C SER A 234 28.33 10.49 -12.98
N THR A 235 27.79 9.55 -13.74
CA THR A 235 27.93 9.48 -15.21
C THR A 235 27.40 10.75 -15.89
N HIS A 236 26.37 11.38 -15.31
CA HIS A 236 25.76 12.58 -15.84
C HIS A 236 26.19 13.87 -15.13
N SER A 237 27.23 13.81 -14.28
CA SER A 237 27.72 14.96 -13.52
C SER A 237 26.62 15.65 -12.69
N LEU A 238 25.63 14.87 -12.22
CA LEU A 238 24.55 15.32 -11.36
C LEU A 238 24.98 15.20 -9.91
N SER A 239 24.60 16.17 -9.08
CA SER A 239 24.93 16.15 -7.66
C SER A 239 24.17 15.06 -6.90
N GLY A 240 24.76 14.59 -5.81
CA GLY A 240 24.15 13.68 -4.85
C GLY A 240 24.72 12.26 -4.90
N THR A 241 24.37 11.47 -3.91
CA THR A 241 24.75 10.05 -3.79
C THR A 241 23.59 9.27 -3.21
N ALA A 242 23.35 8.06 -3.73
CA ALA A 242 22.35 7.18 -3.18
C ALA A 242 22.90 6.38 -1.99
N TYR A 243 22.10 6.30 -0.94
CA TYR A 243 22.36 5.55 0.29
C TYR A 243 21.28 4.48 0.48
N SER A 244 21.66 3.39 1.15
CA SER A 244 20.71 2.37 1.62
C SER A 244 20.76 2.26 3.14
N CYS A 245 19.62 1.96 3.75
CA CYS A 245 19.53 1.63 5.18
C CYS A 245 18.34 0.72 5.44
N SER A 246 18.38 -0.03 6.53
CA SER A 246 17.23 -0.85 6.95
C SER A 246 15.98 0.00 7.19
N TYR A 247 14.81 -0.61 7.01
CA TYR A 247 13.53 0.05 7.21
C TYR A 247 13.49 0.85 8.52
N SER A 248 13.10 2.12 8.42
CA SER A 248 12.92 3.00 9.56
C SER A 248 11.88 4.06 9.24
N PHE A 249 10.78 4.03 9.99
CA PHE A 249 9.76 5.08 9.88
C PHE A 249 10.30 6.48 10.20
N ASN A 250 11.32 6.58 11.06
CA ASN A 250 11.98 7.86 11.33
C ASN A 250 12.76 8.36 10.10
N THR A 251 13.36 7.47 9.31
CA THR A 251 14.00 7.83 8.04
C THR A 251 12.96 8.29 7.03
N VAL A 252 11.83 7.58 6.91
CA VAL A 252 10.70 8.03 6.07
C VAL A 252 10.29 9.43 6.48
N LYS A 253 10.00 9.65 7.77
CA LYS A 253 9.60 10.96 8.30
C LYS A 253 10.63 12.04 8.01
N SER A 254 11.91 11.78 8.23
CA SER A 254 12.95 12.79 8.04
C SER A 254 13.10 13.20 6.58
N LYS A 255 13.01 12.25 5.63
CA LYS A 255 13.10 12.53 4.19
C LYS A 255 11.86 13.21 3.64
N ILE A 256 10.67 12.70 3.96
CA ILE A 256 9.41 13.32 3.52
C ILE A 256 9.27 14.75 4.07
N ASN A 257 9.67 15.01 5.33
CA ASN A 257 9.59 16.35 5.92
C ASN A 257 10.52 17.39 5.27
N VAL A 258 11.55 16.95 4.55
CA VAL A 258 12.42 17.84 3.75
C VAL A 258 12.10 17.75 2.25
N ASN A 259 10.89 17.30 1.91
CA ASN A 259 10.39 17.20 0.54
C ASN A 259 11.20 16.25 -0.34
N THR A 260 11.60 15.09 0.18
CA THR A 260 12.37 14.08 -0.57
C THR A 260 11.66 12.72 -0.55
N PRO A 261 11.19 12.19 -1.70
CA PRO A 261 10.67 10.83 -1.79
C PRO A 261 11.79 9.82 -1.53
N ILE A 262 11.41 8.64 -1.06
CA ILE A 262 12.35 7.56 -0.73
C ILE A 262 11.84 6.24 -1.28
N THR A 263 12.74 5.45 -1.85
CA THR A 263 12.41 4.09 -2.27
C THR A 263 12.24 3.20 -1.04
N LEU A 264 11.26 2.29 -1.10
CA LEU A 264 11.04 1.21 -0.16
C LEU A 264 11.02 -0.11 -0.92
N GLY A 265 11.82 -1.08 -0.49
CA GLY A 265 11.65 -2.46 -0.91
C GLY A 265 10.60 -3.18 -0.08
N THR A 266 9.79 -4.00 -0.73
CA THR A 266 8.97 -5.05 -0.09
C THR A 266 9.36 -6.42 -0.63
N ASP A 267 8.67 -7.47 -0.20
CA ASP A 267 8.89 -8.84 -0.68
C ASP A 267 8.65 -8.91 -2.20
N GLY A 268 9.75 -8.82 -2.94
CA GLY A 268 9.74 -8.94 -4.38
C GLY A 268 9.19 -7.75 -5.17
N HIS A 269 9.07 -6.58 -4.55
CA HIS A 269 8.65 -5.35 -5.20
C HIS A 269 9.40 -4.14 -4.67
N VAL A 270 9.44 -3.06 -5.44
CA VAL A 270 10.08 -1.79 -5.07
C VAL A 270 9.13 -0.65 -5.44
N GLN A 271 8.89 0.23 -4.48
CA GLN A 271 7.93 1.34 -4.58
C GLN A 271 8.52 2.63 -4.02
N THR A 272 7.92 3.77 -4.34
CA THR A 272 8.38 5.07 -3.82
C THR A 272 7.43 5.58 -2.74
N ILE A 273 7.92 5.78 -1.51
CA ILE A 273 7.18 6.48 -0.46
C ILE A 273 7.24 7.98 -0.72
N HIS A 274 6.08 8.62 -0.67
CA HIS A 274 5.93 10.07 -0.84
C HIS A 274 5.14 10.74 0.28
N GLY A 275 4.54 9.94 1.17
CA GLY A 275 3.86 10.45 2.34
C GLY A 275 3.83 9.45 3.49
N TYR A 276 3.46 9.93 4.67
CA TYR A 276 3.25 9.11 5.84
C TYR A 276 2.11 9.64 6.72
N ARG A 277 1.56 8.75 7.53
CA ARG A 277 0.71 9.09 8.66
C ARG A 277 1.04 8.20 9.86
N LEU A 278 1.03 8.80 11.04
CA LEU A 278 1.15 8.13 12.33
C LEU A 278 -0.04 8.54 13.20
N GLU A 279 -0.89 7.57 13.55
CA GLU A 279 -2.00 7.76 14.47
C GLU A 279 -1.77 6.94 15.74
N THR A 280 -1.98 7.57 16.89
CA THR A 280 -1.92 6.88 18.20
C THR A 280 -3.33 6.44 18.58
N ILE A 281 -3.56 5.13 18.66
CA ILE A 281 -4.83 4.56 19.15
C ILE A 281 -4.83 4.56 20.68
N SER A 282 -3.72 4.16 21.29
CA SER A 282 -3.50 4.17 22.74
C SER A 282 -2.00 4.30 23.03
N VAL A 283 -1.61 4.47 24.30
CA VAL A 283 -0.20 4.64 24.71
C VAL A 283 0.72 3.59 24.07
N ASN A 284 0.24 2.35 23.97
CA ASN A 284 1.01 1.22 23.45
C ASN A 284 0.53 0.76 22.07
N ASN A 285 -0.37 1.47 21.39
CA ASN A 285 -0.91 1.04 20.09
C ASN A 285 -0.89 2.19 19.09
N LYS A 286 -0.13 2.02 18.01
CA LYS A 286 0.06 3.03 16.95
C LYS A 286 -0.19 2.42 15.57
N ILE A 287 -0.88 3.17 14.72
CA ILE A 287 -1.02 2.87 13.30
C ILE A 287 0.02 3.69 12.53
N TYR A 288 0.77 2.99 11.67
CA TYR A 288 1.68 3.59 10.71
C TYR A 288 1.10 3.37 9.32
N THR A 289 1.08 4.43 8.53
CA THR A 289 0.66 4.43 7.13
C THR A 289 1.78 5.03 6.28
N LEU A 290 2.13 4.35 5.20
CA LEU A 290 3.05 4.82 4.17
C LEU A 290 2.26 5.04 2.89
N TYR A 291 2.21 6.27 2.37
CA TYR A 291 1.62 6.55 1.07
C TYR A 291 2.68 6.41 -0.01
N THR A 292 2.37 5.62 -1.03
CA THR A 292 3.35 5.21 -2.03
C THR A 292 2.84 5.44 -3.45
N ASN A 293 3.80 5.62 -4.37
CA ASN A 293 3.64 5.28 -5.76
C ASN A 293 4.00 3.79 -5.91
N ASP A 294 3.10 3.01 -6.49
CA ASP A 294 3.20 1.55 -6.57
C ASP A 294 4.16 1.03 -7.65
N SER A 295 4.85 1.91 -8.39
CA SER A 295 5.68 1.56 -9.54
C SER A 295 4.92 0.87 -10.71
N TRP A 296 3.59 0.96 -10.71
CA TRP A 296 2.67 0.55 -11.79
C TRP A 296 1.71 1.67 -12.19
N GLY A 297 2.07 2.92 -11.86
CA GLY A 297 1.37 4.11 -12.30
C GLY A 297 0.29 4.61 -11.34
N SER A 298 0.17 4.05 -10.14
CA SER A 298 -0.75 4.54 -9.12
C SER A 298 -0.01 5.25 -8.00
N ASN A 299 -0.38 6.51 -7.74
CA ASN A 299 -0.06 7.18 -6.48
C ASN A 299 -1.11 6.84 -5.42
N ASP A 300 -0.81 7.13 -4.16
CA ASP A 300 -1.72 6.97 -3.02
C ASP A 300 -2.23 5.54 -2.80
N VAL A 301 -1.34 4.56 -3.04
CA VAL A 301 -1.50 3.22 -2.47
C VAL A 301 -0.83 3.22 -1.09
N ALA A 302 -1.62 2.94 -0.07
CA ALA A 302 -1.19 3.00 1.32
C ALA A 302 -0.81 1.61 1.82
N ILE A 303 0.42 1.46 2.34
CA ILE A 303 0.80 0.29 3.14
C ILE A 303 0.59 0.64 4.61
N THR A 304 -0.06 -0.25 5.36
CA THR A 304 -0.31 -0.06 6.78
C THR A 304 0.20 -1.18 7.66
N TYR A 305 0.64 -0.79 8.85
CA TYR A 305 0.94 -1.72 9.92
C TYR A 305 0.70 -1.07 11.28
N GLU A 306 0.57 -1.92 12.29
CA GLU A 306 0.42 -1.49 13.68
C GLU A 306 1.68 -1.87 14.45
N ILE A 307 2.07 -1.02 15.41
CA ILE A 307 2.97 -1.42 16.49
C ILE A 307 2.16 -1.44 17.78
N ASN A 308 2.14 -2.60 18.41
CA ASN A 308 1.45 -2.87 19.67
C ASN A 308 2.21 -3.93 20.49
N PRO A 309 1.79 -4.27 21.73
CA PRO A 309 2.52 -5.23 22.56
C PRO A 309 2.69 -6.62 21.91
N ASP A 310 1.75 -7.05 21.07
CA ASP A 310 1.82 -8.32 20.35
C ASP A 310 2.74 -8.23 19.12
N THR A 311 2.98 -7.02 18.61
CA THR A 311 3.74 -6.73 17.39
C THR A 311 4.63 -5.50 17.58
N PRO A 312 5.71 -5.60 18.38
CA PRO A 312 6.47 -4.43 18.82
C PRO A 312 7.43 -3.87 17.75
N TYR A 313 7.54 -4.51 16.59
CA TYR A 313 8.47 -4.15 15.53
C TYR A 313 7.74 -3.95 14.19
N PRO A 314 8.29 -3.12 13.28
CA PRO A 314 7.79 -3.05 11.92
C PRO A 314 7.74 -4.43 11.24
N PRO A 315 6.82 -4.65 10.28
CA PRO A 315 6.75 -5.90 9.55
C PRO A 315 8.06 -6.23 8.83
N SER A 316 8.50 -7.49 8.91
CA SER A 316 9.76 -7.95 8.32
C SER A 316 9.77 -7.98 6.79
N TYR A 317 8.60 -7.84 6.15
CA TYR A 317 8.49 -7.69 4.70
C TYR A 317 8.78 -6.25 4.23
N LEU A 318 8.85 -5.27 5.14
CA LEU A 318 9.37 -3.94 4.84
C LEU A 318 10.90 -4.03 4.88
N ASN A 319 11.51 -4.03 3.69
CA ASN A 319 12.95 -4.19 3.51
C ASN A 319 13.65 -2.82 3.60
N ASP A 320 14.82 -2.69 2.99
CA ASP A 320 15.61 -1.49 3.09
C ASP A 320 15.00 -0.31 2.32
N HIS A 321 15.44 0.88 2.69
CA HIS A 321 15.22 2.10 1.92
C HIS A 321 16.38 2.37 0.98
N VAL A 322 16.10 3.06 -0.12
CA VAL A 322 17.12 3.74 -0.94
C VAL A 322 16.72 5.20 -1.13
N TYR A 323 17.61 6.13 -0.82
CA TYR A 323 17.39 7.58 -0.93
C TYR A 323 18.63 8.31 -1.43
N ILE A 324 18.45 9.52 -1.95
CA ILE A 324 19.52 10.39 -2.45
C ILE A 324 19.70 11.56 -1.47
N ASP A 325 20.94 11.83 -1.08
CA ASP A 325 21.37 13.07 -0.41
C ASP A 325 22.39 13.82 -1.29
#